data_AF-A0A9E0PL25-F1
#
_entry.id   AF-A0A9E0PL25-F1
#
_cell.length_a   1.000
_cell.length_b   1.000
_cell.length_c   1.000
_cell.angle_alpha   90.00
_cell.angle_beta   90.00
_cell.angle_gamma   90.00
#
_symmetry.space_group_name_H-M   'P 1'
#
loop_
_entity.id
_entity.type
_entity.pdbx_description
1 polymer ?
#
loop_
_entity_poly.entity_id
_entity_poly.type
_entity_poly.pdbx_seq_one_letter_code
_entity_poly.pdbx_strand_id
1 'polypeptide(L)'
;MSFWKEKRSHLEQAQMLQNTASNQKGLNKRAVGLFPQPKDDKPSLIDLSCQVKFHNLLVAIEGREETCVIRMISQSQKSRAAALVFRGRVLACVYGCDDDETQLLGQEAFNKAKLQMLSSDAIVDTYKIDDKTAIAASSIFHGELYEPQCMMTPNDVLQYSLEHLLESNAPGTIIINEGDGAKAIIYIFKGKVHGIYSYKEGWLEPSIEAAKALLIDVYGATISASKLRLCNIWELKPLTFSLTGLEEQLTSGKQYASLSLDYSELSKIEQKHKDSLSNSFSHIEREEEWAAKQNQAQTHSPSKGGNPWKSGKGNQGGS
;
A
#
# COMPACT_ATOMS: atom_id res chain seq x y z
N MET A 1 20.88 38.11 9.85
CA MET A 1 19.51 37.60 10.00
C MET A 1 19.46 36.23 9.36
N SER A 2 19.31 35.20 10.18
CA SER A 2 19.80 33.83 9.93
C SER A 2 18.83 32.95 9.14
N PHE A 3 19.35 32.43 8.03
CA PHE A 3 18.86 31.43 7.07
C PHE A 3 18.65 30.01 7.66
N TRP A 4 18.25 29.91 8.93
CA TRP A 4 18.38 28.68 9.75
C TRP A 4 17.07 28.01 10.18
N LYS A 5 15.91 28.39 9.60
CA LYS A 5 14.60 27.83 10.00
C LYS A 5 14.05 26.72 9.10
N GLU A 6 14.74 26.37 8.01
CA GLU A 6 14.11 25.66 6.89
C GLU A 6 14.56 24.20 6.68
N LYS A 7 15.10 23.56 7.72
CA LYS A 7 15.33 22.11 7.74
C LYS A 7 14.99 21.56 9.11
N ARG A 8 13.69 21.34 9.40
CA ARG A 8 13.35 20.21 10.26
C ARG A 8 13.99 19.00 9.60
N SER A 9 14.90 18.34 10.30
CA SER A 9 15.73 17.30 9.72
C SER A 9 14.82 16.21 9.15
N HIS A 10 15.09 15.70 7.93
CA HIS A 10 14.37 14.53 7.38
C HIS A 10 14.31 13.37 8.39
N LEU A 11 15.29 13.30 9.28
CA LEU A 11 15.36 12.35 10.38
C LEU A 11 14.30 12.62 11.45
N GLU A 12 14.00 13.88 11.78
CA GLU A 12 12.91 14.27 12.70
C GLU A 12 11.53 13.99 12.08
N GLN A 13 11.35 14.21 10.77
CA GLN A 13 10.09 13.90 10.08
C GLN A 13 9.87 12.39 9.91
N ALA A 14 10.92 11.63 9.55
CA ALA A 14 10.88 10.17 9.51
C ALA A 14 10.64 9.60 10.92
N GLN A 15 11.26 10.17 11.94
CA GLN A 15 11.01 9.83 13.34
C GLN A 15 9.61 10.25 13.78
N MET A 16 9.02 11.31 13.23
CA MET A 16 7.62 11.70 13.47
C MET A 16 6.62 10.75 12.80
N LEU A 17 6.88 10.26 11.58
CA LEU A 17 6.07 9.22 10.97
C LEU A 17 6.22 7.89 11.69
N GLN A 18 7.44 7.51 12.07
CA GLN A 18 7.67 6.37 12.94
C GLN A 18 6.98 6.56 14.28
N ASN A 19 7.00 7.75 14.87
CA ASN A 19 6.30 8.07 16.11
C ASN A 19 4.79 8.16 15.94
N THR A 20 4.27 8.44 14.74
CA THR A 20 2.83 8.41 14.46
C THR A 20 2.36 7.00 14.19
N ALA A 21 3.19 6.18 13.54
CA ALA A 21 2.99 4.75 13.35
C ALA A 21 3.21 3.94 14.65
N SER A 22 4.13 4.37 15.51
CA SER A 22 4.50 3.72 16.78
C SER A 22 3.74 4.28 17.98
N ASN A 23 3.20 5.49 17.92
CA ASN A 23 2.16 5.93 18.85
C ASN A 23 0.85 5.19 18.55
N GLN A 24 0.79 3.94 19.00
CA GLN A 24 -0.43 3.14 19.11
C GLN A 24 -1.53 3.89 19.88
N LYS A 25 -1.17 4.90 20.70
CA LYS A 25 -2.12 5.81 21.36
C LYS A 25 -2.90 6.65 20.36
N GLY A 26 -4.08 6.15 19.99
CA GLY A 26 -5.12 6.88 19.28
C GLY A 26 -5.12 6.71 17.77
N LEU A 27 -4.21 5.94 17.17
CA LEU A 27 -4.31 5.56 15.75
C LEU A 27 -5.67 4.92 15.45
N ASN A 28 -6.10 4.04 16.35
CA ASN A 28 -7.37 3.36 16.27
C ASN A 28 -8.62 4.24 16.50
N LYS A 29 -8.44 5.49 16.92
CA LYS A 29 -9.51 6.49 17.08
C LYS A 29 -9.54 7.50 15.93
N ARG A 30 -8.63 7.38 14.94
CA ARG A 30 -8.37 8.41 13.93
C ARG A 30 -8.65 7.89 12.53
N ALA A 31 -8.99 8.82 11.63
CA ALA A 31 -9.20 8.58 10.19
C ALA A 31 -8.09 7.74 9.52
N VAL A 32 -6.83 7.97 9.91
CA VAL A 32 -5.65 7.25 9.38
C VAL A 32 -5.54 5.82 9.88
N GLY A 33 -6.25 5.44 10.94
CA GLY A 33 -6.25 4.07 11.47
C GLY A 33 -7.02 3.09 10.59
N LEU A 34 -8.06 3.57 9.89
CA LEU A 34 -8.91 2.71 9.04
C LEU A 34 -8.12 1.97 7.95
N PHE A 35 -6.97 2.51 7.58
CA PHE A 35 -6.05 1.91 6.62
C PHE A 35 -4.69 1.69 7.30
N PRO A 36 -4.41 0.46 7.77
CA PRO A 36 -3.14 0.17 8.43
C PRO A 36 -1.97 0.05 7.45
N GLN A 37 -0.75 0.30 7.94
CA GLN A 37 0.49 0.14 7.17
C GLN A 37 0.88 -1.34 7.03
N PRO A 38 1.42 -1.78 5.87
CA PRO A 38 2.04 -3.09 5.68
C PRO A 38 3.22 -3.30 6.62
N LYS A 39 3.49 -4.56 6.97
CA LYS A 39 4.57 -4.96 7.90
C LYS A 39 5.97 -4.75 7.29
N ASP A 40 6.10 -4.96 5.98
CA ASP A 40 7.40 -5.03 5.30
C ASP A 40 7.71 -3.79 4.44
N ASP A 41 6.74 -2.90 4.26
CA ASP A 41 6.91 -1.71 3.42
C ASP A 41 7.39 -0.54 4.29
N LYS A 42 8.64 -0.11 4.07
CA LYS A 42 9.14 1.10 4.72
C LYS A 42 8.34 2.27 4.16
N PRO A 43 7.80 3.17 5.01
CA PRO A 43 7.05 4.32 4.52
C PRO A 43 7.90 5.07 3.49
N SER A 44 7.41 5.21 2.27
CA SER A 44 8.06 6.05 1.29
C SER A 44 7.73 7.48 1.68
N LEU A 45 8.53 8.04 2.60
CA LEU A 45 8.44 9.44 2.97
C LEU A 45 8.70 10.26 1.69
N ILE A 46 7.66 10.94 1.21
CA ILE A 46 7.84 11.95 0.19
C ILE A 46 7.70 13.28 0.93
N ASP A 47 8.84 13.91 1.22
CA ASP A 47 8.86 15.29 1.71
C ASP A 47 8.44 16.20 0.55
N LEU A 48 7.15 16.53 0.58
CA LEU A 48 6.47 17.34 -0.40
C LEU A 48 6.37 18.77 0.11
N SER A 49 7.53 19.41 0.31
CA SER A 49 7.61 20.86 0.53
C SER A 49 7.14 21.72 -0.67
N CYS A 50 6.44 21.13 -1.64
CA CYS A 50 6.01 21.77 -2.89
C CYS A 50 4.77 21.09 -3.49
N GLN A 51 3.73 21.88 -3.76
CA GLN A 51 2.51 21.50 -4.48
C GLN A 51 2.77 20.73 -5.77
N VAL A 52 3.82 21.11 -6.52
CA VAL A 52 4.23 20.46 -7.77
C VAL A 52 4.59 18.99 -7.55
N LYS A 53 5.33 18.69 -6.48
CA LYS A 53 5.76 17.33 -6.20
C LYS A 53 4.56 16.46 -5.77
N PHE A 54 3.59 17.02 -5.04
CA PHE A 54 2.37 16.32 -4.65
C PHE A 54 1.49 16.04 -5.86
N HIS A 55 1.29 17.03 -6.73
CA HIS A 55 0.58 16.82 -7.98
C HIS A 55 1.26 15.75 -8.85
N ASN A 56 2.60 15.79 -8.99
CA ASN A 56 3.34 14.76 -9.73
C ASN A 56 3.19 13.36 -9.13
N LEU A 57 3.11 13.24 -7.81
CA LEU A 57 2.79 11.98 -7.14
C LEU A 57 1.40 11.48 -7.52
N LEU A 58 0.38 12.35 -7.48
CA LEU A 58 -0.98 11.99 -7.87
C LEU A 58 -1.05 11.56 -9.35
N VAL A 59 -0.38 12.29 -10.24
CA VAL A 59 -0.26 11.94 -11.67
C VAL A 59 0.42 10.59 -11.85
N ALA A 60 1.49 10.32 -11.09
CA ALA A 60 2.20 9.05 -11.18
C ALA A 60 1.35 7.87 -10.70
N ILE A 61 0.61 8.03 -9.60
CA ILE A 61 -0.30 7.00 -9.06
C ILE A 61 -1.45 6.75 -10.05
N GLU A 62 -2.06 7.81 -10.57
CA GLU A 62 -3.17 7.73 -11.54
C GLU A 62 -2.70 7.09 -12.86
N GLY A 63 -1.60 7.56 -13.44
CA GLY A 63 -1.08 7.07 -14.73
C GLY A 63 -0.51 5.65 -14.70
N ARG A 64 -0.12 5.14 -13.53
CA ARG A 64 0.33 3.75 -13.34
C ARG A 64 -0.78 2.81 -12.87
N GLU A 65 -1.98 3.33 -12.66
CA GLU A 65 -3.10 2.58 -12.08
C GLU A 65 -2.70 1.89 -10.77
N GLU A 66 -1.97 2.58 -9.89
CA GLU A 66 -1.52 1.99 -8.63
C GLU A 66 -2.68 1.89 -7.62
N THR A 67 -2.78 0.75 -6.94
CA THR A 67 -3.63 0.56 -5.76
C THR A 67 -2.78 0.81 -4.52
N CYS A 68 -3.13 1.85 -3.75
CA CYS A 68 -2.34 2.31 -2.62
C CYS A 68 -3.19 3.10 -1.63
N VAL A 69 -2.62 3.42 -0.49
CA VAL A 69 -3.20 4.39 0.44
C VAL A 69 -2.28 5.61 0.50
N ILE A 70 -2.88 6.79 0.41
CA ILE A 70 -2.21 8.08 0.60
C ILE A 70 -2.62 8.60 1.97
N ARG A 71 -1.68 8.68 2.90
CA ARG A 71 -1.85 9.34 4.19
C ARG A 71 -1.26 10.74 4.15
N MET A 72 -2.01 11.66 4.74
CA MET A 72 -1.73 13.09 4.73
C MET A 72 -1.86 13.60 6.17
N ILE A 73 -0.84 14.29 6.66
CA ILE A 73 -0.81 14.79 8.05
C ILE A 73 -0.31 16.24 8.01
N SER A 74 -1.08 17.17 8.55
CA SER A 74 -0.61 18.54 8.81
C SER A 74 -0.57 18.78 10.32
N GLN A 75 0.59 19.21 10.82
CA GLN A 75 0.76 19.46 12.26
C GLN A 75 0.25 20.83 12.66
N SER A 76 0.46 21.83 11.81
CA SER A 76 0.03 23.20 12.01
C SER A 76 -1.49 23.30 12.09
N GLN A 77 -2.18 22.55 11.23
CA GLN A 77 -3.64 22.49 11.19
C GLN A 77 -4.22 21.35 12.03
N LYS A 78 -3.38 20.57 12.72
CA LYS A 78 -3.77 19.39 13.50
C LYS A 78 -4.75 18.47 12.77
N SER A 79 -4.51 18.27 11.49
CA SER A 79 -5.41 17.54 10.60
C SER A 79 -4.74 16.31 10.04
N ARG A 80 -5.57 15.31 9.75
CA ARG A 80 -5.14 14.02 9.21
C ARG A 80 -6.15 13.56 8.18
N ALA A 81 -5.65 13.03 7.07
CA ALA A 81 -6.47 12.41 6.06
C ALA A 81 -5.84 11.12 5.55
N ALA A 82 -6.70 10.22 5.10
CA ALA A 82 -6.29 9.01 4.42
C ALA A 82 -7.19 8.79 3.21
N ALA A 83 -6.57 8.59 2.04
CA ALA A 83 -7.25 8.29 0.79
C ALA A 83 -6.88 6.87 0.36
N LEU A 84 -7.89 6.04 0.18
CA LEU A 84 -7.81 4.73 -0.45
C LEU A 84 -7.87 4.92 -1.96
N VAL A 85 -6.80 4.57 -2.64
CA VAL A 85 -6.69 4.60 -4.09
C VAL A 85 -6.77 3.17 -4.61
N PHE A 86 -7.67 2.96 -5.56
CA PHE A 86 -7.84 1.71 -6.25
C PHE A 86 -7.60 1.94 -7.74
N ARG A 87 -6.57 1.30 -8.29
CA ARG A 87 -6.17 1.40 -9.69
C ARG A 87 -6.09 2.84 -10.20
N GLY A 88 -5.37 3.69 -9.48
CA GLY A 88 -5.17 5.10 -9.85
C GLY A 88 -6.36 6.02 -9.61
N ARG A 89 -7.46 5.52 -9.05
CA ARG A 89 -8.66 6.35 -8.74
C ARG A 89 -8.94 6.34 -7.26
N VAL A 90 -9.43 7.46 -6.71
CA VAL A 90 -9.79 7.54 -5.29
C VAL A 90 -11.09 6.80 -5.09
N LEU A 91 -11.05 5.77 -4.25
CA LEU A 91 -12.21 4.95 -3.89
C LEU A 91 -12.84 5.42 -2.58
N ALA A 92 -12.03 5.83 -1.61
CA ALA A 92 -12.53 6.43 -0.37
C ALA A 92 -11.53 7.44 0.15
N CYS A 93 -12.02 8.44 0.87
CA CYS A 93 -11.16 9.37 1.60
C CYS A 93 -11.83 9.75 2.91
N VAL A 94 -11.03 9.85 3.96
CA VAL A 94 -11.47 10.35 5.27
C VAL A 94 -10.56 11.50 5.64
N TYR A 95 -11.17 12.55 6.16
CA TYR A 95 -10.49 13.73 6.64
C TYR A 95 -10.99 14.06 8.04
N GLY A 96 -10.07 14.31 8.97
CA GLY A 96 -10.37 14.79 10.32
C GLY A 96 -9.44 15.92 10.75
N CYS A 97 -9.96 16.82 11.56
CA CYS A 97 -9.24 17.93 12.18
C CYS A 97 -9.52 17.89 13.67
N ASP A 98 -8.51 18.12 14.53
CA ASP A 98 -8.75 18.10 15.99
C ASP A 98 -9.74 19.22 16.44
N ASP A 99 -9.92 20.26 15.62
CA ASP A 99 -10.85 21.37 15.88
C ASP A 99 -12.30 21.11 15.39
N ASP A 100 -12.52 20.06 14.58
CA ASP A 100 -13.83 19.66 14.07
C ASP A 100 -14.20 18.27 14.66
N GLU A 101 -15.32 18.16 15.36
CA GLU A 101 -15.79 16.85 15.86
C GLU A 101 -16.26 15.91 14.73
N THR A 102 -16.56 16.46 13.55
CA THR A 102 -17.08 15.71 12.41
C THR A 102 -15.98 15.34 11.42
N GLN A 103 -15.93 14.07 11.04
CA GLN A 103 -15.06 13.61 9.95
C GLN A 103 -15.75 13.85 8.61
N LEU A 104 -15.01 14.41 7.66
CA LEU A 104 -15.47 14.50 6.28
C LEU A 104 -15.12 13.20 5.55
N LEU A 105 -15.99 12.80 4.61
CA LEU A 105 -15.82 11.60 3.80
C LEU A 105 -15.84 11.90 2.29
N GLY A 106 -15.29 10.98 1.51
CA GLY A 106 -15.40 10.97 0.05
C GLY A 106 -14.67 12.13 -0.64
N GLN A 107 -15.27 12.65 -1.70
CA GLN A 107 -14.64 13.66 -2.56
C GLN A 107 -14.42 14.99 -1.85
N GLU A 108 -15.33 15.39 -0.96
CA GLU A 108 -15.18 16.61 -0.15
C GLU A 108 -13.97 16.50 0.79
N ALA A 109 -13.83 15.35 1.47
CA ALA A 109 -12.67 15.06 2.32
C ALA A 109 -11.36 15.15 1.54
N PHE A 110 -11.33 14.57 0.34
CA PHE A 110 -10.14 14.60 -0.51
C PHE A 110 -9.80 16.01 -0.98
N ASN A 111 -10.80 16.81 -1.35
CA ASN A 111 -10.58 18.20 -1.76
C ASN A 111 -10.04 19.05 -0.60
N LYS A 112 -10.59 18.90 0.62
CA LYS A 112 -10.07 19.60 1.82
C LYS A 112 -8.64 19.14 2.14
N ALA A 113 -8.37 17.83 2.06
CA ALA A 113 -7.02 17.29 2.26
C ALA A 113 -6.00 17.85 1.25
N LYS A 114 -6.35 17.90 -0.05
CA LYS A 114 -5.49 18.48 -1.10
C LYS A 114 -5.12 19.94 -0.81
N LEU A 115 -6.09 20.76 -0.40
CA LEU A 115 -5.84 22.16 -0.05
C LEU A 115 -4.87 22.29 1.13
N GLN A 116 -4.94 21.38 2.08
CA GLN A 116 -4.00 21.37 3.20
C GLN A 116 -2.61 20.89 2.84
N MET A 117 -2.47 20.03 1.83
CA MET A 117 -1.15 19.63 1.32
C MET A 117 -0.39 20.79 0.65
N LEU A 118 -1.04 21.95 0.48
CA LEU A 118 -0.37 23.21 0.09
C LEU A 118 0.39 23.85 1.26
N SER A 119 0.15 23.43 2.49
CA SER A 119 0.90 23.90 3.66
C SER A 119 2.31 23.31 3.68
N SER A 120 3.29 24.12 4.08
CA SER A 120 4.71 23.74 4.08
C SER A 120 5.08 22.69 5.15
N ASP A 121 4.16 22.35 6.05
CA ASP A 121 4.35 21.39 7.12
C ASP A 121 3.58 20.07 6.90
N ALA A 122 2.96 19.91 5.73
CA ALA A 122 2.25 18.70 5.37
C ALA A 122 3.22 17.53 5.10
N ILE A 123 2.93 16.39 5.72
CA ILE A 123 3.63 15.13 5.52
C ILE A 123 2.72 14.20 4.72
N VAL A 124 3.23 13.67 3.62
CA VAL A 124 2.54 12.68 2.80
C VAL A 124 3.32 11.37 2.84
N ASP A 125 2.58 10.29 3.07
CA ASP A 125 3.09 8.94 3.07
C ASP A 125 2.21 8.07 2.18
N THR A 126 2.82 7.24 1.36
CA THR A 126 2.14 6.34 0.44
C THR A 126 2.67 4.94 0.61
N TYR A 127 1.76 3.96 0.58
CA TYR A 127 2.15 2.55 0.65
C TYR A 127 1.18 1.71 -0.15
N LYS A 128 1.69 0.62 -0.70
CA LYS A 128 0.91 -0.26 -1.56
C LYS A 128 0.04 -1.18 -0.70
N ILE A 129 -1.13 -1.47 -1.22
CA ILE A 129 -2.03 -2.51 -0.68
C ILE A 129 -2.50 -3.35 -1.85
N ASP A 130 -2.87 -4.60 -1.59
CA ASP A 130 -3.42 -5.45 -2.62
C ASP A 130 -4.85 -5.03 -3.00
N ASP A 131 -5.22 -5.26 -4.27
CA ASP A 131 -6.55 -4.95 -4.81
C ASP A 131 -7.69 -5.55 -3.97
N LYS A 132 -7.49 -6.74 -3.39
CA LYS A 132 -8.56 -7.48 -2.70
C LYS A 132 -8.84 -6.84 -1.34
N THR A 133 -7.78 -6.46 -0.61
CA THR A 133 -7.88 -5.68 0.62
C THR A 133 -8.45 -4.29 0.35
N ALA A 134 -8.06 -3.62 -0.74
CA ALA A 134 -8.63 -2.33 -1.11
C ALA A 134 -10.15 -2.42 -1.35
N ILE A 135 -10.59 -3.43 -2.11
CA ILE A 135 -12.01 -3.67 -2.37
C ILE A 135 -12.76 -3.99 -1.07
N ALA A 136 -12.22 -4.87 -0.23
CA ALA A 136 -12.82 -5.19 1.07
C ALA A 136 -12.93 -3.93 1.96
N ALA A 137 -11.85 -3.16 2.10
CA ALA A 137 -11.81 -1.94 2.91
C ALA A 137 -12.81 -0.88 2.43
N SER A 138 -13.12 -0.84 1.14
CA SER A 138 -14.12 0.08 0.59
C SER A 138 -15.54 -0.17 1.11
N SER A 139 -15.83 -1.37 1.63
CA SER A 139 -17.12 -1.67 2.26
C SER A 139 -17.39 -0.80 3.47
N ILE A 140 -16.37 -0.25 4.14
CA ILE A 140 -16.55 0.70 5.25
C ILE A 140 -17.28 1.96 4.79
N PHE A 141 -17.10 2.37 3.53
CA PHE A 141 -17.61 3.64 2.99
C PHE A 141 -18.84 3.45 2.11
N HIS A 142 -18.85 2.36 1.33
CA HIS A 142 -19.85 2.11 0.29
C HIS A 142 -20.67 0.85 0.55
N GLY A 143 -20.39 0.16 1.65
CA GLY A 143 -21.08 -1.07 2.02
C GLY A 143 -22.30 -0.82 2.89
N GLU A 144 -23.13 -1.87 2.98
CA GLU A 144 -24.26 -1.94 3.88
C GLU A 144 -23.78 -2.44 5.24
N LEU A 145 -24.16 -1.74 6.30
CA LEU A 145 -23.83 -2.13 7.67
C LEU A 145 -24.69 -3.32 8.09
N TYR A 146 -24.07 -4.27 8.79
CA TYR A 146 -24.82 -5.30 9.49
C TYR A 146 -25.36 -4.72 10.79
N GLU A 147 -26.68 -4.78 10.94
CA GLU A 147 -27.34 -4.44 12.20
C GLU A 147 -27.44 -5.69 13.07
N PRO A 148 -26.71 -5.75 14.20
CA PRO A 148 -26.82 -6.88 15.12
C PRO A 148 -28.22 -6.90 15.74
N GLN A 149 -28.78 -8.10 15.93
CA GLN A 149 -30.06 -8.26 16.63
C GLN A 149 -29.88 -7.95 18.13
N CYS A 150 -30.91 -7.40 18.78
CA CYS A 150 -30.90 -6.85 20.15
C CYS A 150 -30.46 -7.77 21.31
N MET A 151 -29.99 -9.00 21.06
CA MET A 151 -29.58 -9.96 22.09
C MET A 151 -28.26 -10.68 21.79
N MET A 152 -27.57 -10.34 20.70
CA MET A 152 -26.33 -11.04 20.32
C MET A 152 -25.15 -10.54 21.15
N THR A 153 -24.34 -11.46 21.66
CA THR A 153 -23.06 -11.09 22.27
C THR A 153 -22.06 -10.65 21.17
N PRO A 154 -20.99 -9.90 21.50
CA PRO A 154 -19.99 -9.52 20.50
C PRO A 154 -19.38 -10.72 19.75
N ASN A 155 -19.21 -11.86 20.44
CA ASN A 155 -18.77 -13.11 19.81
C ASN A 155 -19.78 -13.63 18.80
N ASP A 156 -21.07 -13.61 19.13
CA ASP A 156 -22.14 -14.04 18.23
C ASP A 156 -22.22 -13.13 16.99
N VAL A 157 -22.08 -11.80 17.18
CA VAL A 157 -22.08 -10.84 16.07
C VAL A 157 -20.87 -11.05 15.16
N LEU A 158 -19.68 -11.26 15.73
CA LEU A 158 -18.48 -11.56 14.94
C LEU A 158 -18.66 -12.86 14.14
N GLN A 159 -19.10 -13.92 14.80
CA GLN A 159 -19.30 -15.21 14.17
C GLN A 159 -20.33 -15.14 13.05
N TYR A 160 -21.49 -14.54 13.31
CA TYR A 160 -22.55 -14.34 12.32
C TYR A 160 -22.04 -13.52 11.12
N SER A 161 -21.35 -12.41 11.39
CA SER A 161 -20.81 -11.53 10.34
C SER A 161 -19.77 -12.24 9.49
N LEU A 162 -18.89 -13.02 10.12
CA LEU A 162 -17.85 -13.80 9.45
C LEU A 162 -18.47 -14.89 8.57
N GLU A 163 -19.37 -15.71 9.12
CA GLU A 163 -20.07 -16.77 8.36
C GLU A 163 -20.82 -16.19 7.16
N HIS A 164 -21.58 -15.12 7.36
CA HIS A 164 -22.39 -14.54 6.30
C HIS A 164 -21.55 -13.87 5.20
N LEU A 165 -20.43 -13.23 5.54
CA LEU A 165 -19.48 -12.69 4.53
C LEU A 165 -18.75 -13.82 3.78
N LEU A 166 -18.42 -14.91 4.48
CA LEU A 166 -17.78 -16.08 3.86
C LEU A 166 -18.72 -16.80 2.88
N GLU A 167 -19.98 -17.03 3.28
CA GLU A 167 -20.98 -17.71 2.47
C GLU A 167 -21.45 -16.89 1.27
N SER A 168 -21.65 -15.58 1.47
CA SER A 168 -22.17 -14.71 0.40
C SER A 168 -21.14 -14.35 -0.65
N ASN A 169 -19.86 -14.72 -0.46
CA ASN A 169 -18.73 -14.37 -1.33
C ASN A 169 -18.55 -12.86 -1.57
N ALA A 170 -19.22 -12.01 -0.81
CA ALA A 170 -19.18 -10.58 -0.97
C ALA A 170 -17.92 -9.98 -0.31
N PRO A 171 -17.35 -8.90 -0.85
CA PRO A 171 -16.34 -8.14 -0.13
C PRO A 171 -16.93 -7.53 1.13
N GLY A 172 -16.19 -7.56 2.22
CA GLY A 172 -16.63 -6.98 3.47
C GLY A 172 -15.51 -6.73 4.44
N THR A 173 -15.81 -5.88 5.42
CA THR A 173 -14.90 -5.52 6.49
C THR A 173 -15.61 -5.70 7.82
N ILE A 174 -14.92 -6.32 8.79
CA ILE A 174 -15.36 -6.39 10.17
C ILE A 174 -14.37 -5.61 11.02
N ILE A 175 -14.87 -4.69 11.83
CA ILE A 175 -14.12 -3.88 12.77
C ILE A 175 -14.52 -4.32 14.18
N ILE A 176 -13.52 -4.74 14.96
CA ILE A 176 -13.67 -5.03 16.38
C ILE A 176 -13.25 -3.76 17.12
N ASN A 177 -14.15 -3.15 17.89
CA ASN A 177 -13.88 -1.96 18.69
C ASN A 177 -13.77 -2.30 20.18
N GLU A 178 -12.94 -1.55 20.89
CA GLU A 178 -12.77 -1.61 22.35
C GLU A 178 -12.64 -0.17 22.90
N GLY A 179 -13.63 0.27 23.69
CA GLY A 179 -13.78 1.67 24.07
C GLY A 179 -14.03 2.57 22.85
N ASP A 180 -13.34 3.71 22.75
CA ASP A 180 -13.56 4.68 21.66
C ASP A 180 -12.73 4.41 20.39
N GLY A 181 -12.19 3.20 20.20
CA GLY A 181 -11.34 2.91 19.04
C GLY A 181 -11.34 1.47 18.58
N ALA A 182 -10.83 1.26 17.37
CA ALA A 182 -10.67 -0.06 16.78
C ALA A 182 -9.56 -0.88 17.46
N LYS A 183 -9.85 -2.12 17.82
CA LYS A 183 -8.86 -3.10 18.27
C LYS A 183 -8.28 -3.88 17.10
N ALA A 184 -9.13 -4.23 16.14
CA ALA A 184 -8.72 -4.95 14.95
C ALA A 184 -9.67 -4.71 13.76
N ILE A 185 -9.16 -4.95 12.56
CA ILE A 185 -9.90 -4.88 11.30
C ILE A 185 -9.66 -6.18 10.53
N ILE A 186 -10.72 -6.78 10.02
CA ILE A 186 -10.71 -8.03 9.26
C ILE A 186 -11.28 -7.75 7.87
N TYR A 187 -10.50 -8.05 6.83
CA TYR A 187 -10.85 -7.86 5.43
C TYR A 187 -11.21 -9.20 4.80
N ILE A 188 -12.41 -9.30 4.24
CA ILE A 188 -12.94 -10.52 3.61
C ILE A 188 -13.24 -10.23 2.15
N PHE A 189 -12.81 -11.14 1.27
CA PHE A 189 -13.05 -11.03 -0.17
C PHE A 189 -13.25 -12.42 -0.77
N LYS A 190 -14.32 -12.58 -1.57
CA LYS A 190 -14.68 -13.85 -2.25
C LYS A 190 -14.66 -15.07 -1.33
N GLY A 191 -15.31 -14.93 -0.17
CA GLY A 191 -15.49 -16.04 0.75
C GLY A 191 -14.23 -16.44 1.52
N LYS A 192 -13.22 -15.56 1.57
CA LYS A 192 -11.95 -15.82 2.27
C LYS A 192 -11.50 -14.58 3.05
N VAL A 193 -10.98 -14.81 4.25
CA VAL A 193 -10.22 -13.79 4.98
C VAL A 193 -8.95 -13.49 4.19
N HIS A 194 -8.76 -12.22 3.83
CA HIS A 194 -7.62 -11.75 3.05
C HIS A 194 -6.62 -10.98 3.89
N GLY A 195 -7.09 -10.31 4.93
CA GLY A 195 -6.22 -9.55 5.82
C GLY A 195 -6.83 -9.44 7.20
N ILE A 196 -5.99 -9.51 8.21
CA ILE A 196 -6.34 -9.21 9.59
C ILE A 196 -5.29 -8.26 10.13
N TYR A 197 -5.74 -7.10 10.59
CA TYR A 197 -4.88 -6.14 11.25
C TYR A 197 -5.31 -5.94 12.69
N SER A 198 -4.41 -6.26 13.63
CA SER A 198 -4.53 -5.92 15.04
C SER A 198 -3.74 -4.65 15.33
N TYR A 199 -4.33 -3.69 16.03
CA TYR A 199 -3.59 -2.49 16.43
C TYR A 199 -2.53 -2.77 17.51
N LYS A 200 -2.61 -3.94 18.16
CA LYS A 200 -1.62 -4.42 19.13
C LYS A 200 -0.47 -5.17 18.46
N GLU A 201 -0.79 -6.04 17.51
CA GLU A 201 0.15 -7.05 16.97
C GLU A 201 0.50 -6.84 15.48
N GLY A 202 -0.15 -5.88 14.82
CA GLY A 202 0.01 -5.60 13.39
C GLY A 202 -0.76 -6.60 12.53
N TRP A 203 -0.23 -6.87 11.33
CA TRP A 203 -0.81 -7.86 10.42
C TRP A 203 -0.64 -9.28 10.94
N LEU A 204 -1.77 -9.98 11.04
CA LEU A 204 -1.87 -11.37 11.48
C LEU A 204 -2.13 -12.29 10.29
N GLU A 205 -1.95 -13.59 10.52
CA GLU A 205 -2.26 -14.63 9.53
C GLU A 205 -3.76 -14.58 9.16
N PRO A 206 -4.12 -14.50 7.87
CA PRO A 206 -5.51 -14.33 7.42
C PRO A 206 -6.30 -15.65 7.53
N SER A 207 -6.68 -16.01 8.76
CA SER A 207 -7.43 -17.23 9.08
C SER A 207 -8.67 -16.94 9.91
N ILE A 208 -9.65 -17.84 9.84
CA ILE A 208 -10.89 -17.75 10.64
C ILE A 208 -10.56 -17.86 12.13
N GLU A 209 -9.60 -18.72 12.45
CA GLU A 209 -9.13 -18.99 13.81
C GLU A 209 -8.48 -17.74 14.42
N ALA A 210 -7.60 -17.06 13.66
CA ALA A 210 -7.01 -15.80 14.09
C ALA A 210 -8.07 -14.70 14.28
N ALA A 211 -9.05 -14.61 13.37
CA ALA A 211 -10.14 -13.64 13.49
C ALA A 211 -10.96 -13.85 14.77
N LYS A 212 -11.31 -15.10 15.09
CA LYS A 212 -12.06 -15.45 16.32
C LYS A 212 -11.23 -15.22 17.59
N ALA A 213 -9.92 -15.48 17.54
CA ALA A 213 -9.04 -15.28 18.68
C ALA A 213 -8.95 -13.82 19.14
N LEU A 214 -9.23 -12.85 18.25
CA LEU A 214 -9.18 -11.42 18.57
C LEU A 214 -10.16 -10.98 19.66
N LEU A 215 -11.22 -11.75 19.93
CA LEU A 215 -12.23 -11.44 20.95
C LEU A 215 -11.94 -12.05 22.34
N ILE A 216 -10.98 -12.97 22.46
CA ILE A 216 -10.73 -13.72 23.71
C ILE A 216 -10.34 -12.78 24.88
N ASP A 217 -9.59 -11.71 24.58
CA ASP A 217 -9.08 -10.76 25.57
C ASP A 217 -9.72 -9.36 25.46
N VAL A 218 -10.98 -9.26 25.03
CA VAL A 218 -11.68 -7.98 24.83
C VAL A 218 -12.86 -7.85 25.77
N TYR A 219 -12.81 -6.83 26.64
CA TYR A 219 -13.91 -6.52 27.54
C TYR A 219 -14.75 -5.39 26.95
N GLY A 220 -16.07 -5.61 26.83
CA GLY A 220 -17.00 -4.61 26.29
C GLY A 220 -16.80 -4.31 24.80
N ALA A 221 -16.38 -5.32 24.02
CA ALA A 221 -16.20 -5.18 22.58
C ALA A 221 -17.50 -4.78 21.87
N THR A 222 -17.40 -3.95 20.84
CA THR A 222 -18.49 -3.75 19.88
C THR A 222 -18.02 -4.13 18.49
N ILE A 223 -18.86 -4.85 17.75
CA ILE A 223 -18.54 -5.31 16.40
C ILE A 223 -19.32 -4.47 15.40
N SER A 224 -18.60 -3.90 14.44
CA SER A 224 -19.20 -3.26 13.27
C SER A 224 -18.76 -4.03 12.04
N ALA A 225 -19.70 -4.50 11.24
CA ALA A 225 -19.40 -5.19 10.01
C ALA A 225 -20.10 -4.51 8.86
N SER A 226 -19.47 -4.50 7.69
CA SER A 226 -20.05 -3.97 6.47
C SER A 226 -19.81 -4.90 5.29
N LYS A 227 -20.79 -4.94 4.38
CA LYS A 227 -20.75 -5.73 3.16
C LYS A 227 -20.94 -4.84 1.95
N LEU A 228 -20.05 -5.01 0.98
CA LEU A 228 -20.17 -4.41 -0.32
C LEU A 228 -20.99 -5.33 -1.23
N ARG A 229 -22.07 -4.81 -1.83
CA ARG A 229 -22.82 -5.57 -2.85
C ARG A 229 -22.05 -5.72 -4.16
N LEU A 230 -21.16 -4.77 -4.43
CA LEU A 230 -20.36 -4.70 -5.64
C LEU A 230 -19.19 -5.69 -5.52
N CYS A 231 -19.14 -6.65 -6.43
CA CYS A 231 -18.24 -7.80 -6.34
C CYS A 231 -17.09 -7.74 -7.36
N ASN A 232 -17.05 -6.71 -8.21
CA ASN A 232 -16.02 -6.55 -9.23
C ASN A 232 -15.61 -5.08 -9.47
N ILE A 233 -14.49 -4.92 -10.19
CA ILE A 233 -13.81 -3.65 -10.43
C ILE A 233 -14.68 -2.67 -11.23
N TRP A 234 -15.48 -3.19 -12.17
CA TRP A 234 -16.34 -2.38 -13.03
C TRP A 234 -17.47 -1.74 -12.24
N GLU A 235 -18.04 -2.50 -11.30
CA GLU A 235 -19.08 -2.05 -10.39
C GLU A 235 -18.58 -1.02 -9.38
N LEU A 236 -17.28 -1.04 -9.04
CA LEU A 236 -16.67 -0.05 -8.17
C LEU A 236 -16.37 1.28 -8.87
N LYS A 237 -16.13 1.26 -10.18
CA LYS A 237 -15.71 2.46 -10.93
C LYS A 237 -16.64 3.68 -10.72
N PRO A 238 -17.98 3.56 -10.72
CA PRO A 238 -18.88 4.68 -10.45
C PRO A 238 -18.73 5.32 -9.06
N LEU A 239 -18.16 4.59 -8.10
CA LEU A 239 -17.91 5.08 -6.73
C LEU A 239 -16.54 5.76 -6.58
N THR A 240 -15.75 5.79 -7.65
CA THR A 240 -14.40 6.36 -7.65
C THR A 240 -14.34 7.69 -8.38
N PHE A 241 -13.44 8.57 -7.94
CA PHE A 241 -13.16 9.85 -8.60
C PHE A 241 -11.67 10.01 -8.91
N SER A 242 -11.34 10.90 -9.83
CA SER A 242 -9.95 11.10 -10.29
C SER A 242 -9.07 11.70 -9.18
N LEU A 243 -7.81 11.26 -9.10
CA LEU A 243 -6.82 11.83 -8.18
C LEU A 243 -6.47 13.27 -8.58
N THR A 244 -6.31 13.50 -9.88
CA THR A 244 -5.87 14.78 -10.45
C THR A 244 -7.01 15.64 -11.01
N GLY A 245 -8.15 15.03 -11.33
CA GLY A 245 -9.27 15.66 -12.05
C GLY A 245 -9.10 15.65 -13.58
N LEU A 246 -8.00 15.12 -14.11
CA LEU A 246 -7.70 15.14 -15.56
C LEU A 246 -8.65 14.24 -16.37
N GLU A 247 -9.00 13.06 -15.86
CA GLU A 247 -9.90 12.11 -16.56
C GLU A 247 -11.36 12.64 -16.61
N GLU A 248 -11.80 13.37 -15.59
CA GLU A 248 -13.15 13.96 -15.50
C GLU A 248 -13.35 15.10 -16.52
N GLN A 249 -12.27 15.84 -16.84
CA GLN A 249 -12.27 16.87 -17.89
C GLN A 249 -12.28 16.29 -19.31
N LEU A 250 -11.78 15.06 -19.50
CA LEU A 250 -11.79 14.38 -20.80
C LEU A 250 -13.14 13.71 -21.09
N THR A 251 -13.79 13.16 -20.06
CA THR A 251 -15.11 12.50 -20.16
C THR A 251 -16.28 13.46 -20.35
N SER A 252 -16.14 14.73 -19.96
CA SER A 252 -17.11 15.78 -20.31
C SER A 252 -17.10 16.11 -21.81
N GLY A 253 -16.15 15.56 -22.59
CA GLY A 253 -16.05 15.74 -24.03
C GLY A 253 -16.28 14.50 -24.90
N LYS A 254 -16.07 13.25 -24.43
CA LYS A 254 -16.22 12.03 -25.28
C LYS A 254 -16.65 10.79 -24.51
N GLN A 255 -17.60 10.07 -25.11
CA GLN A 255 -18.18 8.79 -24.70
C GLN A 255 -17.13 7.68 -24.53
N TYR A 256 -17.40 6.78 -23.58
CA TYR A 256 -16.70 5.53 -23.25
C TYR A 256 -15.99 4.86 -24.45
N ALA A 257 -14.65 4.95 -24.49
CA ALA A 257 -13.84 3.95 -25.17
C ALA A 257 -13.37 2.94 -24.10
N SER A 258 -14.05 1.80 -24.05
CA SER A 258 -13.74 0.66 -23.20
C SER A 258 -12.39 0.03 -23.58
N LEU A 259 -11.41 0.03 -22.67
CA LEU A 259 -10.38 -0.99 -22.66
C LEU A 259 -10.90 -2.14 -21.79
N SER A 260 -11.57 -3.10 -22.43
CA SER A 260 -12.04 -4.32 -21.79
C SER A 260 -10.84 -5.17 -21.38
N LEU A 261 -10.49 -5.16 -20.10
CA LEU A 261 -9.60 -6.16 -19.52
C LEU A 261 -10.44 -7.34 -19.04
N ASP A 262 -10.31 -8.45 -19.78
CA ASP A 262 -10.86 -9.76 -19.47
C ASP A 262 -10.15 -10.35 -18.24
N TYR A 263 -10.92 -10.80 -17.25
CA TYR A 263 -10.43 -11.38 -16.00
C TYR A 263 -9.68 -12.71 -16.21
N SER A 264 -9.76 -13.33 -17.40
CA SER A 264 -8.94 -14.49 -17.76
C SER A 264 -7.44 -14.17 -17.89
N GLU A 265 -7.07 -12.88 -17.95
CA GLU A 265 -5.67 -12.43 -18.01
C GLU A 265 -5.00 -12.32 -16.64
N LEU A 266 -5.75 -12.20 -15.52
CA LEU A 266 -5.16 -12.07 -14.18
C LEU A 266 -4.44 -13.35 -13.72
N SER A 267 -5.01 -14.52 -14.04
CA SER A 267 -4.34 -15.81 -13.79
C SER A 267 -3.11 -16.00 -14.68
N LYS A 268 -3.15 -15.50 -15.92
CA LYS A 268 -2.00 -15.55 -16.85
C LYS A 268 -0.86 -14.63 -16.41
N ILE A 269 -1.15 -13.47 -15.81
CA ILE A 269 -0.12 -12.55 -15.29
C ILE A 269 0.57 -13.16 -14.06
N GLU A 270 -0.16 -13.80 -13.13
CA GLU A 270 0.44 -14.54 -12.01
C GLU A 270 1.33 -15.70 -12.51
N GLN A 271 0.91 -16.41 -13.56
CA GLN A 271 1.70 -17.50 -14.14
C GLN A 271 2.94 -16.97 -14.89
N LYS A 272 2.80 -15.91 -15.67
CA LYS A 272 3.90 -15.28 -16.42
C LYS A 272 4.94 -14.64 -15.50
N HIS A 273 4.54 -14.16 -14.33
CA HIS A 273 5.47 -13.67 -13.30
C HIS A 273 6.22 -14.83 -12.62
N LYS A 274 5.56 -15.98 -12.44
CA LYS A 274 6.19 -17.21 -11.92
C LYS A 274 7.17 -17.83 -12.92
N ASP A 275 6.81 -17.82 -14.20
CA ASP A 275 7.65 -18.33 -15.30
C ASP A 275 8.79 -17.36 -15.66
N SER A 276 8.59 -16.05 -15.49
CA SER A 276 9.66 -15.06 -15.64
C SER A 276 10.70 -15.18 -14.52
N LEU A 277 10.27 -15.46 -13.28
CA LEU A 277 11.20 -15.71 -12.17
C LEU A 277 11.93 -17.04 -12.36
N SER A 278 11.26 -18.12 -12.79
CA SER A 278 11.93 -19.41 -13.03
C SER A 278 12.93 -19.35 -14.19
N ASN A 279 12.62 -18.62 -15.27
CA ASN A 279 13.56 -18.41 -16.37
C ASN A 279 14.75 -17.52 -15.96
N SER A 280 14.53 -16.54 -15.07
CA SER A 280 15.62 -15.69 -14.55
C SER A 280 16.59 -16.49 -13.67
N PHE A 281 16.09 -17.41 -12.85
CA PHE A 281 16.93 -18.34 -12.08
C PHE A 281 17.72 -19.30 -12.99
N SER A 282 17.12 -19.80 -14.07
CA SER A 282 17.82 -20.68 -15.03
C SER A 282 18.92 -19.97 -15.84
N HIS A 283 18.81 -18.64 -16.01
CA HIS A 283 19.81 -17.83 -16.71
C HIS A 283 21.01 -17.51 -15.81
N ILE A 284 20.77 -17.27 -14.51
CA ILE A 284 21.81 -17.05 -13.49
C ILE A 284 22.62 -18.33 -13.30
N GLU A 285 21.99 -19.50 -13.19
CA GLU A 285 22.70 -20.78 -13.08
C GLU A 285 23.53 -21.12 -14.34
N ARG A 286 23.05 -20.75 -15.54
CA ARG A 286 23.83 -20.92 -16.79
C ARG A 286 25.00 -19.96 -16.91
N GLU A 287 24.88 -18.72 -16.43
CA GLU A 287 25.98 -17.75 -16.41
C GLU A 287 27.05 -18.14 -15.39
N GLU A 288 26.65 -18.69 -14.24
CA GLU A 288 27.58 -19.25 -13.24
C GLU A 288 28.32 -20.49 -13.76
N GLU A 289 27.65 -21.40 -14.48
CA GLU A 289 28.31 -22.53 -15.15
C GLU A 289 29.27 -22.10 -16.28
N TRP A 290 28.95 -21.02 -17.00
CA TRP A 290 29.82 -20.48 -18.07
C TRP A 290 31.06 -19.79 -17.49
N ALA A 291 30.90 -19.04 -16.39
CA ALA A 291 32.00 -18.42 -15.64
C ALA A 291 32.93 -19.47 -15.00
N ALA A 292 32.37 -20.57 -14.46
CA ALA A 292 33.14 -21.68 -13.92
C ALA A 292 33.98 -22.41 -15.01
N LYS A 293 33.45 -22.55 -16.23
CA LYS A 293 34.17 -23.14 -17.37
C LYS A 293 35.27 -22.23 -17.91
N GLN A 294 35.10 -20.91 -17.90
CA GLN A 294 36.18 -19.98 -18.28
C GLN A 294 37.33 -19.95 -17.27
N ASN A 295 37.05 -20.09 -15.97
CA ASN A 295 38.10 -20.15 -14.94
C ASN A 295 38.86 -21.50 -14.93
N GLN A 296 38.26 -22.59 -15.42
CA GLN A 296 39.00 -23.86 -15.65
C GLN A 296 39.87 -23.82 -16.92
N ALA A 297 39.55 -22.97 -17.91
CA ALA A 297 40.35 -22.84 -19.12
C ALA A 297 41.63 -21.99 -18.92
N GLN A 298 41.67 -21.12 -17.90
CA GLN A 298 42.86 -20.30 -17.59
C GLN A 298 43.88 -20.98 -16.66
N THR A 299 43.58 -22.16 -16.10
CA THR A 299 44.48 -22.88 -15.19
C THR A 299 45.34 -23.97 -15.85
N HIS A 300 45.23 -24.17 -17.17
CA HIS A 300 46.09 -25.08 -17.93
C HIS A 300 46.78 -24.37 -19.11
N SER A 301 47.83 -23.60 -18.81
CA SER A 301 48.88 -23.26 -19.79
C SER A 301 50.18 -23.95 -19.36
N PRO A 302 50.72 -24.91 -20.14
CA PRO A 302 52.01 -25.52 -19.82
C PRO A 302 53.17 -24.58 -20.20
N SER A 303 54.09 -24.44 -19.25
CA SER A 303 55.42 -23.85 -19.43
C SER A 303 56.30 -24.65 -20.43
N LYS A 304 57.26 -23.94 -21.05
CA LYS A 304 58.43 -24.37 -21.89
C LYS A 304 58.21 -24.12 -23.39
N GLY A 305 59.11 -23.49 -24.15
CA GLY A 305 60.45 -22.97 -23.90
C GLY A 305 61.09 -22.46 -25.21
N GLY A 306 62.30 -21.90 -25.12
CA GLY A 306 63.26 -21.84 -26.24
C GLY A 306 63.32 -20.56 -27.07
N ASN A 307 64.21 -19.64 -26.67
CA ASN A 307 64.81 -18.65 -27.57
C ASN A 307 65.89 -19.31 -28.43
N PRO A 308 65.98 -18.99 -29.75
CA PRO A 308 67.29 -19.07 -30.37
C PRO A 308 67.48 -18.06 -31.50
N TRP A 309 67.70 -16.77 -31.24
CA TRP A 309 68.47 -15.92 -32.17
C TRP A 309 69.39 -14.98 -31.39
N LYS A 310 70.68 -15.36 -31.36
CA LYS A 310 71.80 -14.55 -30.90
C LYS A 310 72.72 -14.36 -32.11
N SER A 311 72.86 -13.12 -32.58
CA SER A 311 74.02 -12.59 -33.29
C SER A 311 73.84 -11.07 -33.28
N GLY A 312 74.70 -10.22 -32.73
CA GLY A 312 76.14 -10.32 -32.52
C GLY A 312 76.79 -9.16 -33.28
N LYS A 313 77.17 -8.09 -32.57
CA LYS A 313 78.16 -7.01 -32.86
C LYS A 313 77.84 -5.87 -31.87
N GLY A 314 78.67 -5.51 -30.88
CA GLY A 314 80.07 -5.03 -30.98
C GLY A 314 80.03 -3.50 -31.08
N ASN A 315 79.87 -2.75 -29.97
CA ASN A 315 80.85 -2.20 -29.02
C ASN A 315 81.54 -0.89 -29.46
N GLN A 316 81.63 0.05 -28.49
CA GLN A 316 82.42 1.31 -28.42
C GLN A 316 81.96 2.48 -29.31
N GLY A 317 81.99 3.75 -28.89
CA GLY A 317 82.41 4.47 -27.68
C GLY A 317 81.77 5.88 -27.78
N GLY A 318 81.49 6.59 -26.70
CA GLY A 318 82.45 7.47 -26.04
C GLY A 318 82.05 8.94 -26.27
N SER A 319 81.82 9.64 -25.15
CA SER A 319 81.59 11.08 -24.97
C SER A 319 80.23 11.66 -25.38
#